data_AF-A0A3C0GIF1-F1
#
_entry.id   AF-A0A3C0GIF1-F1
#
_cell.length_a   1.000
_cell.length_b   1.000
_cell.length_c   1.000
_cell.angle_alpha   90.00
_cell.angle_beta   90.00
_cell.angle_gamma   90.00
#
_symmetry.space_group_name_H-M   'P 1'
#
loop_
_entity.id
_entity.type
_entity.pdbx_description
1 polymer ?
#
loop_
_entity_poly.entity_id
_entity_poly.type
_entity_poly.pdbx_seq_one_letter_code
_entity_poly.pdbx_strand_id
1 'polypeptide(L)'
;PEEMCGFVLEENGIEKFIEVKNIAENKKLHFKIDPITLVSYQLKSKIKYVVHSHYEQKCSPSEHDINNCNSVGIPALIVSYPDKEFCIVEPK
;
A
#
# COMPACT_ATOMS: atom_id res chain seq x y z
N PRO A 1 13.19 -9.95 -5.01
CA PRO A 1 12.72 -8.62 -5.45
C PRO A 1 12.53 -7.70 -4.25
N GLU A 2 12.51 -6.38 -4.46
CA GLU A 2 12.11 -5.43 -3.42
C GLU A 2 10.57 -5.36 -3.34
N GLU A 3 10.02 -5.02 -2.18
CA GLU A 3 8.61 -4.71 -2.04
C GLU A 3 8.28 -3.41 -2.77
N MET A 4 7.27 -3.47 -3.63
CA MET A 4 6.64 -2.32 -4.25
C MET A 4 5.61 -1.72 -3.29
N CYS A 5 5.46 -0.40 -3.35
CA CYS A 5 4.36 0.31 -2.71
C CYS A 5 3.75 1.36 -3.63
N GLY A 6 2.49 1.73 -3.39
CA GLY A 6 1.76 2.64 -4.25
C GLY A 6 0.41 3.04 -3.69
N PHE A 7 -0.37 3.70 -4.53
CA PHE A 7 -1.74 4.09 -4.24
C PHE A 7 -2.67 3.66 -5.36
N VAL A 8 -3.89 3.25 -5.02
CA VAL A 8 -5.03 3.31 -5.94
C VAL A 8 -5.75 4.62 -5.68
N LEU A 9 -5.76 5.51 -6.66
CA LEU A 9 -6.50 6.76 -6.62
C LEU A 9 -7.85 6.55 -7.30
N GLU A 10 -8.90 7.14 -6.73
CA GLU A 10 -10.25 7.16 -7.33
C GLU A 10 -10.62 8.61 -7.69
N GLU A 11 -10.87 8.86 -8.97
CA GLU A 11 -11.30 10.16 -9.48
C GLU A 11 -12.45 9.96 -10.47
N ASN A 12 -13.62 10.57 -10.18
CA ASN A 12 -14.83 10.46 -11.01
C ASN A 12 -15.24 9.00 -11.33
N GLY A 13 -15.04 8.08 -10.37
CA GLY A 13 -15.35 6.66 -10.52
C GLY A 13 -14.32 5.86 -11.33
N ILE A 14 -13.20 6.47 -11.74
CA ILE A 14 -12.08 5.80 -12.41
C ILE A 14 -10.98 5.53 -11.38
N GLU A 15 -10.54 4.28 -11.31
CA GLU A 15 -9.41 3.87 -10.47
C GLU A 15 -8.11 3.89 -11.27
N LYS A 16 -7.08 4.48 -10.67
CA LYS A 16 -5.73 4.52 -11.24
C LYS A 16 -4.70 4.13 -10.19
N PHE A 17 -3.90 3.12 -10.52
CA PHE A 17 -2.72 2.78 -9.74
C PHE A 17 -1.58 3.75 -10.04
N ILE A 18 -0.91 4.21 -8.98
CA ILE A 18 0.34 4.98 -9.03
C ILE A 18 1.35 4.29 -8.12
N GLU A 19 2.46 3.86 -8.73
CA GLU A 19 3.61 3.38 -7.97
C GLU A 19 4.30 4.56 -7.28
N VAL A 20 4.73 4.35 -6.03
CA VAL A 20 5.55 5.31 -5.29
C VAL A 20 6.84 4.66 -4.80
N LYS A 21 7.89 5.47 -4.66
CA LYS A 21 9.19 4.98 -4.25
C LYS A 21 9.14 4.41 -2.83
N ASN A 22 9.54 3.14 -2.68
CA ASN A 22 9.82 2.56 -1.37
C ASN A 22 11.10 3.20 -0.77
N ILE A 23 10.97 3.89 0.36
CA ILE A 23 12.07 4.53 1.08
C ILE A 23 12.53 3.76 2.33
N ALA A 24 12.12 2.50 2.49
CA ALA A 24 12.57 1.66 3.59
C ALA A 24 14.09 1.42 3.52
N GLU A 25 14.70 1.23 4.69
CA GLU A 25 16.11 0.84 4.81
C GLU A 25 16.32 -0.55 4.22
N ASN A 26 15.47 -1.50 4.60
CA ASN A 26 15.44 -2.85 4.03
C ASN A 26 14.20 -3.08 3.17
N LYS A 27 14.31 -2.70 1.89
CA LYS A 27 13.21 -2.79 0.91
C LYS A 27 12.80 -4.21 0.55
N LYS A 28 13.58 -5.23 0.93
CA LYS A 28 13.24 -6.64 0.69
C LYS A 28 12.23 -7.20 1.68
N LEU A 29 12.10 -6.56 2.85
CA LEU A 29 11.25 -7.03 3.95
C LEU A 29 10.14 -6.05 4.29
N HIS A 30 10.31 -4.77 3.92
CA HIS A 30 9.41 -3.71 4.33
C HIS A 30 9.24 -2.68 3.20
N PHE A 31 8.11 -2.00 3.25
CA PHE A 31 7.90 -0.76 2.53
C PHE A 31 7.77 0.43 3.47
N LYS A 32 8.17 1.60 2.97
CA LYS A 32 7.90 2.88 3.61
C LYS A 32 7.63 3.90 2.53
N ILE A 33 6.52 4.61 2.65
CA ILE A 33 6.18 5.74 1.79
C ILE A 33 6.61 7.02 2.50
N ASP A 34 7.17 7.98 1.75
CA ASP A 34 7.44 9.31 2.27
C ASP A 34 6.13 9.98 2.75
N PRO A 35 6.01 10.39 4.03
CA PRO A 35 4.82 11.06 4.54
C PRO A 35 4.41 12.29 3.73
N ILE A 36 5.37 13.04 3.18
CA ILE A 36 5.07 14.20 2.32
C ILE A 36 4.39 13.76 1.02
N THR A 37 4.83 12.62 0.46
CA THR A 37 4.20 12.04 -0.73
C THR A 37 2.77 11.61 -0.43
N LEU A 38 2.54 10.90 0.68
CA LEU A 38 1.20 10.47 1.10
C LEU A 38 0.24 11.67 1.21
N VAL A 39 0.62 12.69 2.00
CA VAL A 39 -0.21 13.89 2.20
C VAL A 39 -0.44 14.63 0.89
N SER A 40 0.58 14.73 0.03
CA SER A 40 0.45 15.38 -1.28
C SER A 40 -0.60 14.72 -2.18
N TYR A 41 -0.74 13.39 -2.13
CA TYR A 41 -1.79 12.68 -2.86
C TYR A 41 -3.15 12.78 -2.17
N GLN A 42 -3.22 12.68 -0.84
CA GLN A 42 -4.47 12.86 -0.09
C GLN A 42 -5.12 14.23 -0.35
N LEU A 43 -4.32 15.28 -0.53
CA LEU A 43 -4.81 16.62 -0.84
C LEU A 43 -5.33 16.79 -2.27
N LYS A 44 -4.90 15.94 -3.21
CA LYS A 44 -5.20 16.05 -4.64
C LYS A 44 -6.27 15.08 -5.12
N SER A 45 -6.40 13.92 -4.46
CA SER A 45 -7.26 12.83 -4.91
C SER A 45 -7.72 11.97 -3.74
N LYS A 46 -8.81 11.23 -3.94
CA LYS A 46 -9.23 10.20 -2.98
C LYS A 46 -8.30 8.99 -3.14
N ILE A 47 -7.48 8.72 -2.12
CA ILE A 47 -6.73 7.47 -2.04
C ILE A 47 -7.71 6.38 -1.62
N LYS A 48 -8.01 5.45 -2.52
CA LYS A 48 -8.88 4.30 -2.26
C LYS A 48 -8.14 3.21 -1.50
N TYR A 49 -6.91 2.92 -1.91
CA TYR A 49 -6.05 1.92 -1.27
C TYR A 49 -4.61 2.42 -1.16
N VAL A 50 -3.96 2.13 -0.03
CA VAL A 50 -2.49 2.03 0.03
C VAL A 50 -2.13 0.62 -0.43
N VAL A 51 -1.24 0.50 -1.42
CA VAL A 51 -0.88 -0.78 -2.02
C VAL A 51 0.54 -1.15 -1.61
N HIS A 52 0.77 -2.41 -1.26
CA HIS A 52 2.11 -2.97 -1.19
C HIS A 52 2.15 -4.45 -1.59
N SER A 53 3.33 -4.92 -1.97
CA SER A 53 3.54 -6.30 -2.40
C SER A 53 4.27 -7.14 -1.36
N HIS A 54 3.85 -8.38 -1.17
CA HIS A 54 4.58 -9.43 -0.48
C HIS A 54 5.25 -10.36 -1.50
N TYR A 55 6.58 -10.51 -1.44
CA TYR A 55 7.33 -11.41 -2.31
C TYR A 55 7.60 -12.75 -1.62
N GLU A 56 7.29 -13.85 -2.30
CA GLU A 56 7.36 -15.25 -1.80
C GLU A 56 6.59 -15.45 -0.49
N GLN A 57 5.53 -14.66 -0.30
CA GLN A 57 4.71 -14.59 0.89
C GLN A 57 3.25 -14.37 0.49
N LYS A 58 2.32 -14.83 1.34
CA LYS A 58 0.88 -14.65 1.13
C LYS A 58 0.46 -13.19 1.31
N CYS A 59 -0.72 -12.83 0.79
CA CYS A 59 -1.28 -11.48 0.96
C CYS A 59 -1.76 -11.17 2.38
N SER A 60 -1.76 -12.15 3.28
CA SER A 60 -2.19 -11.96 4.67
C SER A 60 -1.36 -10.85 5.34
N PRO A 61 -1.99 -9.88 6.02
CA PRO A 61 -1.28 -8.79 6.64
C PRO A 61 -0.46 -9.24 7.84
N SER A 62 0.69 -8.61 8.03
CA SER A 62 1.41 -8.62 9.30
C SER A 62 0.74 -7.69 10.32
N GLU A 63 1.15 -7.78 11.58
CA GLU A 63 0.72 -6.83 12.61
C GLU A 63 1.14 -5.38 12.27
N HIS A 64 2.31 -5.22 11.63
CA HIS A 64 2.78 -3.92 11.18
C HIS A 64 1.88 -3.32 10.09
N ASP A 65 1.42 -4.14 9.15
CA ASP A 65 0.49 -3.71 8.09
C ASP A 65 -0.84 -3.23 8.68
N ILE A 66 -1.37 -3.98 9.65
CA ILE A 66 -2.62 -3.63 10.35
C ILE A 66 -2.45 -2.30 11.10
N ASN A 67 -1.36 -2.16 11.85
CA ASN A 67 -1.09 -0.94 12.63
C ASN A 67 -0.93 0.28 11.71
N ASN A 68 -0.24 0.12 10.58
CA ASN A 68 -0.09 1.19 9.60
C ASN A 68 -1.43 1.54 8.94
N CYS A 69 -2.21 0.56 8.51
CA CYS A 69 -3.55 0.76 7.95
C CYS A 69 -4.44 1.57 8.90
N ASN A 70 -4.51 1.16 10.17
CA ASN A 70 -5.26 1.87 11.20
C ASN A 70 -4.72 3.30 11.42
N SER A 71 -3.39 3.47 11.44
CA SER A 71 -2.78 4.77 11.67
C SER A 71 -3.02 5.77 10.54
N VAL A 72 -3.08 5.32 9.28
CA VAL A 72 -3.32 6.21 8.14
C VAL A 72 -4.81 6.37 7.82
N GLY A 73 -5.66 5.48 8.33
CA GLY A 73 -7.11 5.51 8.10
C GLY A 73 -7.51 5.27 6.64
N ILE A 74 -6.65 4.57 5.88
CA ILE A 74 -6.88 4.23 4.46
C ILE A 74 -6.75 2.72 4.33
N PRO A 75 -7.70 2.04 3.64
CA PRO A 75 -7.62 0.60 3.43
C PRO A 75 -6.31 0.19 2.73
N ALA A 76 -5.72 -0.92 3.15
CA ALA A 76 -4.52 -1.47 2.54
C ALA A 76 -4.87 -2.61 1.57
N LEU A 77 -4.35 -2.55 0.34
CA LEU A 77 -4.42 -3.60 -0.66
C LEU A 77 -3.05 -4.30 -0.74
N ILE A 78 -3.00 -5.53 -0.23
CA ILE A 78 -1.77 -6.33 -0.17
C ILE A 78 -1.81 -7.33 -1.31
N VAL A 79 -0.79 -7.35 -2.16
CA VAL A 79 -0.70 -8.28 -3.30
C VAL A 79 0.44 -9.27 -3.10
N SER A 80 0.21 -10.56 -3.33
CA SER A 80 1.25 -11.58 -3.27
C SER A 80 1.86 -11.86 -4.64
N TYR A 81 3.17 -12.13 -4.65
CA TYR A 81 3.89 -12.61 -5.82
C TYR A 81 4.79 -13.79 -5.44
N PRO A 82 4.82 -14.90 -6.20
CA PRO A 82 4.20 -15.11 -7.50
C PRO A 82 2.75 -15.62 -7.45
N ASP A 83 2.17 -15.80 -6.26
CA ASP A 83 0.86 -16.44 -6.09
C ASP A 83 -0.31 -15.63 -6.70
N LYS A 84 -0.14 -14.31 -6.91
CA LYS A 84 -1.13 -13.39 -7.50
C LYS A 84 -2.45 -13.32 -6.72
N GLU A 85 -2.38 -13.53 -5.42
CA GLU A 85 -3.51 -13.32 -4.51
C GLU A 85 -3.51 -11.86 -4.02
N PHE A 86 -4.65 -11.41 -3.52
CA PHE A 86 -4.73 -10.13 -2.85
C PHE A 86 -5.65 -10.18 -1.64
N CYS A 87 -5.32 -9.34 -0.66
CA CYS A 87 -6.06 -9.17 0.57
C CYS A 87 -6.32 -7.67 0.77
N ILE A 88 -7.51 -7.31 1.25
CA ILE A 88 -7.83 -5.94 1.65
C ILE A 88 -7.96 -5.90 3.16
N VAL A 89 -7.29 -4.92 3.78
CA VAL A 89 -7.37 -4.65 5.22
C VAL A 89 -8.06 -3.31 5.39
N GLU A 90 -9.23 -3.33 6.02
CA GLU A 90 -9.94 -2.11 6.41
C GLU A 90 -9.36 -1.54 7.72
N PRO A 91 -9.24 -0.21 7.84
CA PRO A 91 -8.87 0.42 9.10
C PRO A 91 -9.97 0.22 10.14
N LYS A 92 -9.58 0.08 11.42
CA LYS A 92 -10.47 -0.09 12.56
C LYS A 92 -10.68 1.20 13.35
#